data_AF-B9BJ95-F1
#
_entry.id   AF-B9BJ95-F1
#
_cell.length_a   1.000
_cell.length_b   1.000
_cell.length_c   1.000
_cell.angle_alpha   90.00
_cell.angle_beta   90.00
_cell.angle_gamma   90.00
#
_symmetry.space_group_name_H-M   'P 1'
#
loop_
_entity.id
_entity.type
_entity.pdbx_description
1 polymer ?
#
loop_
_entity_poly.entity_id
_entity_poly.type
_entity_poly.pdbx_seq_one_letter_code
_entity_poly.pdbx_strand_id
1 'polypeptide(L)'
;MPRPIVAHIRPDAVRHNLDFIRRTAAQSRVWAVVKANAYGHGIERIYPGLAAADGIALLDLDEAVRVRELGWDKPVLLLEGIFEPADVELVERHRLTVAVHCDEQLDLLIAARPQQPIDIQLKMNSGMNRLGYRPDAFRAAWERAASAPSIGRITLMMHFANADEGEIDWQLAQFDAATAGIPGERTLSNSAAALWHPRAHRDWVRPGTILYGASPTGASRHIADTPLMAAMTLTSKIIGVQSLAAGETVGYGRRFTAERPMRIGVVACGYADGYPRHAPTGTPIAVDGVLTRVVGRVSMDMLTVDLTPCPNAGIGSSVELWGDQVKVDDVAEASGTIGYELMCALARRVPVAIVPPGASTLQPALRTGSYGR
;
A
#
# COMPACT_ATOMS: atom_id res chain seq x y z
N MET A 1 -17.97 -25.03 6.82
CA MET A 1 -17.78 -23.77 6.07
C MET A 1 -16.46 -23.17 6.50
N PRO A 2 -15.63 -22.64 5.58
CA PRO A 2 -14.52 -21.80 6.02
C PRO A 2 -15.08 -20.61 6.81
N ARG A 3 -14.28 -20.12 7.76
CA ARG A 3 -14.57 -18.92 8.55
C ARG A 3 -15.01 -17.76 7.63
N PRO A 4 -16.09 -17.03 7.92
CA PRO A 4 -16.67 -16.06 6.99
C PRO A 4 -15.88 -14.74 7.04
N ILE A 5 -14.67 -14.76 6.51
CA ILE A 5 -13.79 -13.61 6.31
C ILE A 5 -13.09 -13.76 4.97
N VAL A 6 -13.04 -12.70 4.17
CA VAL A 6 -12.41 -12.71 2.84
C VAL A 6 -11.84 -11.34 2.53
N ALA A 7 -10.60 -11.29 2.00
CA ALA A 7 -10.07 -10.11 1.35
C ALA A 7 -10.34 -10.18 -0.16
N HIS A 8 -11.09 -9.23 -0.68
CA HIS A 8 -11.40 -9.09 -2.09
C HIS A 8 -10.40 -8.14 -2.74
N ILE A 9 -9.66 -8.60 -3.75
CA ILE A 9 -8.66 -7.82 -4.47
C ILE A 9 -9.20 -7.45 -5.84
N ARG A 10 -9.04 -6.16 -6.21
CA ARG A 10 -9.58 -5.53 -7.42
C ARG A 10 -8.45 -5.02 -8.32
N PRO A 11 -8.01 -5.82 -9.32
CA PRO A 11 -6.95 -5.39 -10.24
C PRO A 11 -7.40 -4.23 -11.14
N ASP A 12 -8.71 -4.10 -11.39
CA ASP A 12 -9.30 -2.99 -12.13
C ASP A 12 -9.20 -1.66 -11.39
N ALA A 13 -9.31 -1.66 -10.06
CA ALA A 13 -9.04 -0.49 -9.22
C ALA A 13 -7.57 -0.06 -9.32
N VAL A 14 -6.63 -1.02 -9.28
CA VAL A 14 -5.19 -0.72 -9.47
C VAL A 14 -4.94 -0.09 -10.83
N ARG A 15 -5.52 -0.64 -11.90
CA ARG A 15 -5.44 -0.06 -13.25
C ARG A 15 -6.00 1.36 -13.29
N HIS A 16 -7.19 1.57 -12.74
CA HIS A 16 -7.85 2.88 -12.69
C HIS A 16 -6.98 3.92 -11.96
N ASN A 17 -6.44 3.56 -10.80
CA ASN A 17 -5.56 4.42 -10.00
C ASN A 17 -4.25 4.72 -10.75
N LEU A 18 -3.66 3.71 -11.39
CA LEU A 18 -2.46 3.87 -12.22
C LEU A 18 -2.71 4.83 -13.39
N ASP A 19 -3.83 4.67 -14.10
CA ASP A 19 -4.20 5.55 -15.21
C ASP A 19 -4.44 6.99 -14.73
N PHE A 20 -5.03 7.16 -13.55
CA PHE A 20 -5.15 8.47 -12.91
C PHE A 20 -3.77 9.09 -12.66
N ILE A 21 -2.84 8.36 -12.06
CA ILE A 21 -1.49 8.87 -11.75
C ILE A 21 -0.73 9.21 -13.04
N ARG A 22 -0.85 8.39 -14.08
CA ARG A 22 -0.26 8.68 -15.40
C ARG A 22 -0.78 9.98 -16.00
N ARG A 23 -2.06 10.32 -15.78
CA ARG A 23 -2.63 11.62 -16.20
C ARG A 23 -2.14 12.77 -15.33
N THR A 24 -2.05 12.56 -14.02
CA THR A 24 -1.58 13.58 -13.07
C THR A 24 -0.11 13.94 -13.29
N ALA A 25 0.73 12.95 -13.60
CA ALA A 25 2.15 13.10 -13.91
C ALA A 25 2.44 12.81 -15.40
N ALA A 26 1.71 13.49 -16.31
CA ALA A 26 1.68 13.19 -17.75
C ALA A 26 3.04 13.25 -18.47
N GLN A 27 4.02 13.95 -17.90
CA GLN A 27 5.38 14.08 -18.45
C GLN A 27 6.38 13.11 -17.82
N SER A 28 5.94 12.32 -16.84
CA SER A 28 6.78 11.38 -16.10
C SER A 28 6.44 9.95 -16.45
N ARG A 29 7.44 9.07 -16.41
CA ARG A 29 7.20 7.63 -16.36
C ARG A 29 6.83 7.19 -14.95
N VAL A 30 6.16 6.04 -14.85
CA VAL A 30 5.65 5.52 -13.58
C VAL A 30 6.33 4.21 -13.21
N TRP A 31 7.01 4.23 -12.06
CA TRP A 31 7.38 3.02 -11.32
C TRP A 31 6.20 2.60 -10.44
N ALA A 32 5.50 1.52 -10.81
CA ALA A 32 4.49 0.95 -9.94
C ALA A 32 5.15 0.26 -8.74
N VAL A 33 4.97 0.80 -7.53
CA VAL A 33 5.63 0.26 -6.34
C VAL A 33 4.81 -0.91 -5.76
N VAL A 34 5.38 -2.11 -5.80
CA VAL A 34 4.70 -3.37 -5.43
C VAL A 34 5.41 -4.17 -4.32
N LYS A 35 6.34 -3.55 -3.58
CA LYS A 35 7.00 -4.18 -2.43
C LYS A 35 6.00 -4.71 -1.38
N ALA A 36 6.48 -5.62 -0.53
CA ALA A 36 5.69 -6.22 0.55
C ALA A 36 4.43 -6.90 0.00
N ASN A 37 4.62 -7.76 -1.02
CA ASN A 37 3.56 -8.47 -1.71
C ASN A 37 2.45 -7.57 -2.25
N ALA A 38 2.84 -6.50 -2.96
CA ALA A 38 1.96 -5.44 -3.44
C ALA A 38 1.12 -4.81 -2.31
N TYR A 39 1.77 -4.39 -1.22
CA TYR A 39 1.11 -3.83 -0.04
C TYR A 39 0.00 -4.75 0.50
N GLY A 40 0.27 -6.06 0.55
CA GLY A 40 -0.68 -7.09 0.99
C GLY A 40 -1.71 -7.54 -0.06
N HIS A 41 -1.73 -7.00 -1.27
CA HIS A 41 -2.72 -7.36 -2.30
C HIS A 41 -2.35 -8.65 -3.05
N GLY A 42 -1.08 -9.05 -3.07
CA GLY A 42 -0.59 -10.16 -3.89
C GLY A 42 -0.17 -9.70 -5.27
N ILE A 43 1.13 -9.79 -5.59
CA ILE A 43 1.68 -9.32 -6.88
C ILE A 43 0.96 -9.99 -8.06
N GLU A 44 0.79 -11.31 -8.04
CA GLU A 44 0.09 -12.05 -9.10
C GLU A 44 -1.36 -11.61 -9.27
N ARG A 45 -2.02 -11.25 -8.15
CA ARG A 45 -3.44 -10.87 -8.16
C ARG A 45 -3.62 -9.54 -8.85
N ILE A 46 -2.75 -8.57 -8.56
CA ILE A 46 -2.83 -7.21 -9.12
C ILE A 46 -2.09 -7.06 -10.46
N TYR A 47 -1.34 -8.07 -10.90
CA TYR A 47 -0.51 -8.04 -12.10
C TYR A 47 -1.23 -7.52 -13.36
N PRO A 48 -2.48 -7.94 -13.69
CA PRO A 48 -3.19 -7.41 -14.85
C PRO A 48 -3.46 -5.89 -14.75
N GLY A 49 -3.55 -5.36 -13.54
CA GLY A 49 -3.77 -3.93 -13.29
C GLY A 49 -2.54 -3.06 -13.53
N LEU A 50 -1.34 -3.66 -13.66
CA LEU A 50 -0.08 -2.95 -13.82
C LEU A 50 0.32 -2.68 -15.27
N ALA A 51 -0.45 -3.15 -16.25
CA ALA A 51 -0.05 -3.18 -17.66
C ALA A 51 0.43 -1.81 -18.21
N ALA A 52 -0.16 -0.71 -17.74
CA ALA A 52 0.17 0.66 -18.15
C ALA A 52 1.40 1.26 -17.45
N ALA A 53 2.00 0.58 -16.47
CA ALA A 53 3.19 1.08 -15.77
C ALA A 53 4.40 1.02 -16.70
N ASP A 54 5.32 1.98 -16.56
CA ASP A 54 6.56 2.01 -17.33
C ASP A 54 7.63 1.10 -16.73
N GLY A 55 7.51 0.81 -15.43
CA GLY A 55 8.30 -0.21 -14.74
C GLY A 55 7.68 -0.58 -13.39
N ILE A 56 8.21 -1.63 -12.77
CA ILE A 56 7.84 -2.06 -11.42
C ILE A 56 8.97 -1.73 -10.46
N ALA A 57 8.66 -1.29 -9.24
CA ALA A 57 9.64 -1.08 -8.19
C ALA A 57 9.28 -1.87 -6.93
N LEU A 58 10.25 -2.61 -6.39
CA LEU A 58 10.09 -3.47 -5.22
C LEU A 58 11.40 -3.57 -4.44
N LEU A 59 11.46 -4.46 -3.44
CA LEU A 59 12.64 -4.63 -2.60
C LEU A 59 13.29 -6.00 -2.76
N ASP A 60 12.45 -7.03 -2.78
CA ASP A 60 12.87 -8.42 -2.63
C ASP A 60 13.27 -9.04 -3.98
N LEU A 61 14.41 -9.72 -4.02
CA LEU A 61 14.91 -10.34 -5.25
C LEU A 61 14.00 -11.48 -5.72
N ASP A 62 13.43 -12.27 -4.81
CA ASP A 62 12.50 -13.33 -5.19
C ASP A 62 11.22 -12.74 -5.77
N GLU A 63 10.72 -11.61 -5.23
CA GLU A 63 9.62 -10.85 -5.85
C GLU A 63 10.01 -10.32 -7.24
N ALA A 64 11.25 -9.86 -7.46
CA ALA A 64 11.72 -9.43 -8.79
C ALA A 64 11.75 -10.58 -9.81
N VAL A 65 12.30 -11.73 -9.42
CA VAL A 65 12.31 -12.95 -10.22
C VAL A 65 10.88 -13.37 -10.53
N ARG A 66 10.01 -13.35 -9.52
CA ARG A 66 8.60 -13.70 -9.68
C ARG A 66 7.88 -12.82 -10.70
N VAL A 67 8.13 -11.51 -10.67
CA VAL A 67 7.58 -10.56 -11.66
C VAL A 67 8.06 -10.90 -13.08
N ARG A 68 9.31 -11.35 -13.25
CA ARG A 68 9.82 -11.84 -14.54
C ARG A 68 9.12 -13.13 -14.98
N GLU A 69 8.89 -14.08 -14.08
CA GLU A 69 8.15 -15.31 -14.37
C GLU A 69 6.70 -15.06 -14.79
N LEU A 70 6.08 -13.99 -14.30
CA LEU A 70 4.76 -13.53 -14.74
C LEU A 70 4.77 -12.90 -16.15
N GLY A 71 5.94 -12.79 -16.78
CA GLY A 71 6.12 -12.27 -18.13
C GLY A 71 6.36 -10.77 -18.21
N TRP A 72 6.74 -10.10 -17.10
CA TRP A 72 7.04 -8.67 -17.13
C TRP A 72 8.34 -8.42 -17.87
N ASP A 73 8.29 -7.68 -18.97
CA ASP A 73 9.43 -7.41 -19.87
C ASP A 73 10.00 -6.00 -19.71
N LYS A 74 9.24 -5.08 -19.11
CA LYS A 74 9.62 -3.70 -18.79
C LYS A 74 10.63 -3.64 -17.62
N PRO A 75 11.26 -2.48 -17.34
CA PRO A 75 12.18 -2.33 -16.21
C PRO A 75 11.60 -2.76 -14.85
N VAL A 76 12.48 -3.31 -14.00
CA VAL A 76 12.21 -3.66 -12.60
C VAL A 76 13.30 -3.03 -11.73
N LEU A 77 12.91 -2.28 -10.70
CA LEU A 77 13.80 -1.54 -9.82
C LEU A 77 13.81 -2.12 -8.40
N LEU A 78 15.00 -2.48 -7.90
CA LEU A 78 15.24 -2.77 -6.48
C LEU A 78 15.51 -1.45 -5.72
N LEU A 79 14.55 -1.02 -4.87
CA LEU A 79 14.60 0.32 -4.22
C LEU A 79 15.63 0.42 -3.09
N GLU A 80 16.12 -0.71 -2.59
CA GLU A 80 17.17 -0.82 -1.57
C GLU A 80 18.50 -1.32 -2.13
N GLY A 81 18.54 -1.65 -3.43
CA GLY A 81 19.73 -2.14 -4.10
C GLY A 81 19.97 -3.62 -3.88
N ILE A 82 21.25 -3.97 -3.73
CA ILE A 82 21.76 -5.32 -3.47
C ILE A 82 22.48 -5.37 -2.12
N PHE A 83 22.67 -6.55 -1.57
CA PHE A 83 23.24 -6.74 -0.24
C PHE A 83 24.52 -7.58 -0.25
N GLU A 84 24.66 -8.51 -1.19
CA GLU A 84 25.81 -9.39 -1.29
C GLU A 84 26.28 -9.64 -2.74
N PRO A 85 27.52 -10.13 -2.96
CA PRO A 85 28.03 -10.36 -4.30
C PRO A 85 27.15 -11.28 -5.18
N ALA A 86 26.50 -12.28 -4.56
CA ALA A 86 25.65 -13.23 -5.28
C ALA A 86 24.42 -12.58 -5.92
N ASP A 87 23.93 -11.47 -5.34
CA ASP A 87 22.79 -10.73 -5.87
C ASP A 87 23.06 -10.16 -7.26
N VAL A 88 24.32 -9.82 -7.57
CA VAL A 88 24.68 -9.19 -8.85
C VAL A 88 24.41 -10.12 -10.02
N GLU A 89 24.63 -11.43 -9.84
CA GLU A 89 24.33 -12.44 -10.87
C GLU A 89 22.82 -12.48 -11.17
N LEU A 90 21.98 -12.40 -10.14
CA LEU A 90 20.52 -12.36 -10.31
C LEU A 90 20.06 -11.06 -10.97
N VAL A 91 20.63 -9.93 -10.55
CA VAL A 91 20.37 -8.61 -11.15
C VAL A 91 20.67 -8.61 -12.64
N GLU A 92 21.83 -9.14 -13.03
CA GLU A 92 22.22 -9.26 -14.43
C GLU A 92 21.27 -10.20 -15.19
N ARG A 93 21.11 -11.42 -14.70
CA ARG A 93 20.28 -12.47 -15.34
C ARG A 93 18.85 -11.99 -15.60
N HIS A 94 18.29 -11.23 -14.68
CA HIS A 94 16.91 -10.74 -14.74
C HIS A 94 16.79 -9.30 -15.27
N ARG A 95 17.90 -8.68 -15.72
CA ARG A 95 17.95 -7.31 -16.24
C ARG A 95 17.26 -6.32 -15.29
N LEU A 96 17.68 -6.34 -14.04
CA LEU A 96 17.15 -5.47 -12.99
C LEU A 96 17.91 -4.14 -12.96
N THR A 97 17.21 -3.07 -12.59
CA THR A 97 17.79 -1.79 -12.19
C THR A 97 17.94 -1.78 -10.67
N VAL A 98 19.03 -1.24 -10.15
CA VAL A 98 19.30 -1.23 -8.70
C VAL A 98 19.46 0.17 -8.16
N ALA A 99 18.87 0.46 -7.01
CA ALA A 99 19.25 1.65 -6.25
C ALA A 99 20.66 1.46 -5.67
N VAL A 100 21.49 2.48 -5.74
CA VAL A 100 22.83 2.49 -5.12
C VAL A 100 22.87 3.64 -4.14
N HIS A 101 23.09 3.32 -2.87
CA HIS A 101 22.94 4.30 -1.78
C HIS A 101 24.13 4.37 -0.82
N CYS A 102 25.14 3.50 -1.01
CA CYS A 102 26.41 3.51 -0.28
C CYS A 102 27.54 2.89 -1.12
N ASP A 103 28.78 3.08 -0.68
CA ASP A 103 29.97 2.64 -1.42
C ASP A 103 30.09 1.12 -1.49
N GLU A 104 29.65 0.40 -0.47
CA GLU A 104 29.66 -1.07 -0.46
C GLU A 104 28.83 -1.63 -1.62
N GLN A 105 27.66 -1.06 -1.91
CA GLN A 105 26.85 -1.48 -3.06
C GLN A 105 27.51 -1.13 -4.40
N LEU A 106 28.12 0.05 -4.50
CA LEU A 106 28.82 0.46 -5.69
C LEU A 106 30.03 -0.45 -5.96
N ASP A 107 30.77 -0.82 -4.91
CA ASP A 107 31.92 -1.72 -4.97
C ASP A 107 31.53 -3.10 -5.49
N LEU A 108 30.41 -3.65 -5.01
CA LEU A 108 29.88 -4.93 -5.49
C LEU A 108 29.61 -4.90 -7.00
N LEU A 109 28.95 -3.86 -7.49
CA LEU A 109 28.64 -3.69 -8.92
C LEU A 109 29.90 -3.48 -9.77
N ILE A 110 30.89 -2.75 -9.27
CA ILE A 110 32.17 -2.52 -9.96
C ILE A 110 32.99 -3.81 -10.04
N ALA A 111 33.03 -4.58 -8.95
CA ALA A 111 33.81 -5.81 -8.87
C ALA A 111 33.25 -6.95 -9.72
N ALA A 112 31.92 -7.02 -9.91
CA ALA A 112 31.24 -8.15 -10.52
C ALA A 112 31.51 -8.36 -12.02
N ARG A 113 31.94 -7.33 -12.76
CA ARG A 113 32.21 -7.39 -14.22
C ARG A 113 31.10 -8.13 -15.01
N PRO A 114 29.85 -7.65 -14.95
CA PRO A 114 28.75 -8.27 -15.69
C PRO A 114 28.99 -8.19 -17.20
N GLN A 115 28.41 -9.13 -17.95
CA GLN A 115 28.40 -9.15 -19.41
C GLN A 115 27.69 -7.93 -20.00
N GLN A 116 26.67 -7.40 -19.30
CA GLN A 116 25.98 -6.16 -19.65
C GLN A 116 26.05 -5.16 -18.50
N PRO A 117 26.26 -3.85 -18.78
CA PRO A 117 26.22 -2.84 -17.73
C PRO A 117 24.87 -2.79 -17.02
N ILE A 118 24.90 -2.62 -15.70
CA ILE A 118 23.70 -2.58 -14.85
C ILE A 118 23.24 -1.13 -14.71
N ASP A 119 21.99 -0.86 -15.08
CA ASP A 119 21.35 0.43 -14.85
C ASP A 119 21.16 0.69 -13.34
N ILE A 120 21.45 1.92 -12.89
CA ILE A 120 21.35 2.29 -11.48
C ILE A 120 20.48 3.52 -11.21
N GLN A 121 19.91 3.54 -10.01
CA GLN A 121 19.29 4.70 -9.37
C GLN A 121 20.22 5.19 -8.25
N LEU A 122 21.12 6.12 -8.54
CA LEU A 122 22.04 6.66 -7.54
C LEU A 122 21.28 7.54 -6.55
N LYS A 123 21.26 7.14 -5.28
CA LYS A 123 20.35 7.68 -4.28
C LYS A 123 21.04 8.70 -3.39
N MET A 124 20.47 9.90 -3.34
CA MET A 124 20.87 10.97 -2.43
C MET A 124 20.02 10.93 -1.16
N ASN A 125 20.67 11.08 -0.02
CA ASN A 125 20.01 11.45 1.23
C ASN A 125 19.83 12.98 1.26
N SER A 126 18.65 13.47 0.88
CA SER A 126 18.26 14.88 0.99
C SER A 126 17.80 15.30 2.39
N GLY A 127 17.98 14.44 3.40
CA GLY A 127 17.73 14.72 4.82
C GLY A 127 16.62 13.89 5.46
N MET A 128 16.06 12.89 4.75
CA MET A 128 15.27 11.82 5.40
C MET A 128 16.13 10.98 6.36
N ASN A 129 17.46 10.96 6.15
CA ASN A 129 18.44 10.29 7.01
C ASN A 129 18.15 8.79 7.22
N ARG A 130 17.80 8.10 6.12
CA ARG A 130 17.61 6.65 6.09
C ARG A 130 18.60 5.94 5.17
N LEU A 131 18.62 6.28 3.89
CA LEU A 131 19.53 5.72 2.88
C LEU A 131 19.95 6.81 1.89
N GLY A 132 21.16 6.69 1.33
CA GLY A 132 21.67 7.52 0.25
C GLY A 132 22.91 8.30 0.63
N TYR A 133 23.68 8.65 -0.39
CA TYR A 133 24.85 9.51 -0.24
C TYR A 133 24.45 10.89 0.23
N ARG A 134 25.25 11.46 1.13
CA ARG A 134 25.07 12.86 1.56
C ARG A 134 25.29 13.81 0.37
N PRO A 135 24.67 15.01 0.37
CA PRO A 135 24.77 15.95 -0.76
C PRO A 135 26.20 16.30 -1.17
N ASP A 136 27.12 16.40 -0.22
CA ASP A 136 28.55 16.69 -0.40
C ASP A 136 29.34 15.51 -1.01
N ALA A 137 28.91 14.28 -0.76
CA ALA A 137 29.51 13.07 -1.33
C ALA A 137 28.88 12.63 -2.66
N PHE A 138 27.68 13.12 -2.98
CA PHE A 138 26.86 12.61 -4.09
C PHE A 138 27.54 12.74 -5.45
N ARG A 139 28.22 13.87 -5.71
CA ARG A 139 28.96 14.08 -6.98
C ARG A 139 30.08 13.07 -7.15
N ALA A 140 30.89 12.86 -6.11
CA ALA A 140 32.01 11.91 -6.18
C ALA A 140 31.51 10.48 -6.42
N ALA A 141 30.42 10.07 -5.77
CA ALA A 141 29.78 8.79 -6.03
C ALA A 141 29.27 8.66 -7.47
N TRP A 142 28.68 9.73 -8.03
CA TRP A 142 28.25 9.77 -9.42
C TRP A 142 29.42 9.65 -10.39
N GLU A 143 30.51 10.40 -10.19
CA GLU A 143 31.70 10.35 -11.06
C GLU A 143 32.32 8.95 -11.04
N ARG A 144 32.41 8.34 -9.86
CA ARG A 144 32.90 6.98 -9.68
C ARG A 144 32.03 5.98 -10.45
N ALA A 145 30.71 6.04 -10.28
CA ALA A 145 29.78 5.17 -11.00
C ALA A 145 29.84 5.39 -12.52
N ALA A 146 29.90 6.65 -12.98
CA ALA A 146 29.95 6.99 -14.41
C ALA A 146 31.25 6.53 -15.09
N SER A 147 32.34 6.38 -14.34
CA SER A 147 33.62 5.88 -14.84
C SER A 147 33.70 4.34 -14.93
N ALA A 148 32.76 3.64 -14.31
CA ALA A 148 32.79 2.18 -14.19
C ALA A 148 32.15 1.48 -15.40
N PRO A 149 32.85 0.59 -16.12
CA PRO A 149 32.29 -0.12 -17.27
C PRO A 149 31.12 -1.05 -16.94
N SER A 150 30.97 -1.46 -15.68
CA SER A 150 29.86 -2.31 -15.22
C SER A 150 28.57 -1.53 -14.96
N ILE A 151 28.60 -0.20 -15.00
CA ILE A 151 27.45 0.66 -14.74
C ILE A 151 26.89 1.21 -16.06
N GLY A 152 25.59 1.01 -16.25
CA GLY A 152 24.84 1.50 -17.40
C GLY A 152 24.29 2.92 -17.19
N ARG A 153 23.00 3.11 -17.46
CA ARG A 153 22.34 4.40 -17.26
C ARG A 153 22.25 4.73 -15.78
N ILE A 154 22.63 5.96 -15.42
CA ILE A 154 22.52 6.50 -14.07
C ILE A 154 21.32 7.45 -14.00
N THR A 155 20.36 7.12 -13.14
CA THR A 155 19.25 8.00 -12.76
C THR A 155 19.49 8.52 -11.34
N LEU A 156 19.22 9.81 -11.10
CA LEU A 156 19.42 10.47 -9.81
C LEU A 156 18.14 10.34 -8.97
N MET A 157 18.26 9.73 -7.79
CA MET A 157 17.14 9.38 -6.94
C MET A 157 17.20 10.12 -5.60
N MET A 158 16.05 10.56 -5.10
CA MET A 158 15.84 10.82 -3.67
C MET A 158 14.43 10.40 -3.24
N HIS A 159 14.10 10.53 -1.97
CA HIS A 159 12.77 10.25 -1.43
C HIS A 159 12.34 11.35 -0.45
N PHE A 160 11.10 11.84 -0.59
CA PHE A 160 10.57 12.84 0.32
C PHE A 160 10.23 12.23 1.68
N ALA A 161 10.47 13.00 2.74
CA ALA A 161 10.14 12.69 4.12
C ALA A 161 8.75 13.22 4.52
N ASN A 162 8.37 14.44 4.07
CA ASN A 162 7.18 15.17 4.52
C ASN A 162 6.35 15.74 3.36
N ALA A 163 6.35 15.06 2.20
CA ALA A 163 5.59 15.53 1.04
C ALA A 163 4.07 15.56 1.29
N ASP A 164 3.59 14.74 2.21
CA ASP A 164 2.22 14.64 2.67
C ASP A 164 1.80 15.80 3.60
N GLU A 165 2.75 16.50 4.20
CA GLU A 165 2.54 17.74 4.98
C GLU A 165 2.77 19.01 4.13
N GLY A 166 3.14 18.84 2.86
CA GLY A 166 3.42 19.94 1.94
C GLY A 166 4.87 20.45 1.95
N GLU A 167 5.70 20.00 2.89
CA GLU A 167 7.07 20.48 3.10
C GLU A 167 8.09 19.76 2.20
N ILE A 168 8.14 20.14 0.92
CA ILE A 168 9.08 19.54 -0.05
C ILE A 168 10.30 20.41 -0.39
N ASP A 169 10.22 21.73 -0.12
CA ASP A 169 11.20 22.71 -0.60
C ASP A 169 12.61 22.46 -0.12
N TRP A 170 12.76 22.11 1.16
CA TRP A 170 14.06 21.93 1.79
C TRP A 170 14.83 20.72 1.23
N GLN A 171 14.13 19.64 0.87
CA GLN A 171 14.77 18.50 0.20
C GLN A 171 15.01 18.78 -1.28
N LEU A 172 14.07 19.44 -1.95
CA LEU A 172 14.15 19.76 -3.36
C LEU A 172 15.31 20.71 -3.64
N ALA A 173 15.47 21.77 -2.85
CA ALA A 173 16.57 22.72 -2.97
C ALA A 173 17.94 22.04 -2.77
N GLN A 174 18.07 21.15 -1.78
CA GLN A 174 19.31 20.40 -1.58
C GLN A 174 19.61 19.46 -2.75
N PHE A 175 18.60 18.76 -3.27
CA PHE A 175 18.78 17.85 -4.41
C PHE A 175 19.14 18.60 -5.69
N ASP A 176 18.44 19.69 -5.99
CA ASP A 176 18.72 20.49 -7.18
C ASP A 176 20.13 21.11 -7.10
N ALA A 177 20.55 21.58 -5.91
CA ALA A 177 21.91 22.11 -5.71
C ALA A 177 22.99 21.03 -5.87
N ALA A 178 22.84 19.87 -5.23
CA ALA A 178 23.83 18.78 -5.29
C ALA A 178 23.92 18.13 -6.68
N THR A 179 22.83 18.13 -7.45
CA THR A 179 22.75 17.52 -8.78
C THR A 179 22.96 18.51 -9.93
N ALA A 180 23.25 19.78 -9.63
CA ALA A 180 23.51 20.80 -10.64
C ALA A 180 24.63 20.36 -11.59
N GLY A 181 24.36 20.37 -12.90
CA GLY A 181 25.32 19.95 -13.93
C GLY A 181 25.60 18.45 -14.01
N ILE A 182 24.94 17.61 -13.21
CA ILE A 182 25.03 16.14 -13.31
C ILE A 182 24.00 15.64 -14.34
N PRO A 183 24.39 14.97 -15.44
CA PRO A 183 23.45 14.44 -16.42
C PRO A 183 22.69 13.22 -15.88
N GLY A 184 21.62 12.84 -16.56
CA GLY A 184 20.80 11.67 -16.22
C GLY A 184 19.33 12.03 -15.96
N GLU A 185 18.51 11.02 -15.74
CA GLU A 185 17.10 11.22 -15.39
C GLU A 185 16.97 11.45 -13.87
N ARG A 186 15.81 11.92 -13.42
CA ARG A 186 15.52 12.23 -12.01
C ARG A 186 14.27 11.49 -11.55
N THR A 187 14.37 10.84 -10.38
CA THR A 187 13.22 10.23 -9.69
C THR A 187 13.13 10.66 -8.23
N LEU A 188 12.07 11.38 -7.88
CA LEU A 188 11.91 11.96 -6.54
C LEU A 188 10.58 11.55 -5.90
N SER A 189 9.51 11.71 -6.67
CA SER A 189 8.15 11.68 -6.15
C SER A 189 7.71 10.30 -5.66
N ASN A 190 7.32 10.23 -4.39
CA ASN A 190 6.51 9.13 -3.83
C ASN A 190 5.02 9.42 -4.10
N SER A 191 4.10 8.67 -3.47
CA SER A 191 2.66 8.89 -3.64
C SER A 191 2.20 10.32 -3.34
N ALA A 192 2.64 10.91 -2.22
CA ALA A 192 2.24 12.26 -1.83
C ALA A 192 2.74 13.31 -2.85
N ALA A 193 4.02 13.23 -3.23
CA ALA A 193 4.59 14.14 -4.21
C ALA A 193 3.99 13.97 -5.61
N ALA A 194 3.68 12.74 -6.02
CA ALA A 194 2.99 12.47 -7.28
C ALA A 194 1.58 13.10 -7.30
N LEU A 195 0.88 13.09 -6.17
CA LEU A 195 -0.49 13.61 -6.09
C LEU A 195 -0.55 15.14 -5.96
N TRP A 196 0.30 15.73 -5.12
CA TRP A 196 0.15 17.12 -4.68
C TRP A 196 1.25 18.07 -5.16
N HIS A 197 2.36 17.56 -5.71
CA HIS A 197 3.55 18.37 -6.00
C HIS A 197 4.05 18.22 -7.44
N PRO A 198 3.35 18.78 -8.44
CA PRO A 198 3.72 18.65 -9.86
C PRO A 198 5.16 19.03 -10.19
N ARG A 199 5.71 20.05 -9.52
CA ARG A 199 7.11 20.48 -9.69
C ARG A 199 8.15 19.43 -9.30
N ALA A 200 7.76 18.42 -8.51
CA ALA A 200 8.62 17.34 -8.05
C ALA A 200 8.50 16.05 -8.87
N HIS A 201 7.62 16.00 -9.88
CA HIS A 201 7.37 14.80 -10.68
C HIS A 201 8.63 14.34 -11.43
N ARG A 202 9.33 15.28 -12.08
CA ARG A 202 10.55 15.06 -12.89
C ARG A 202 10.36 13.92 -13.91
N ASP A 203 11.38 13.12 -14.19
CA ASP A 203 11.33 12.10 -15.25
C ASP A 203 10.58 10.82 -14.83
N TRP A 204 10.56 10.52 -13.52
CA TRP A 204 9.94 9.32 -12.97
C TRP A 204 9.27 9.57 -11.61
N VAL A 205 7.99 9.17 -11.51
CA VAL A 205 7.25 9.07 -10.24
C VAL A 205 7.18 7.63 -9.74
N ARG A 206 7.08 7.45 -8.42
CA ARG A 206 7.05 6.13 -7.74
C ARG A 206 5.83 5.99 -6.83
N PRO A 207 4.61 5.96 -7.37
CA PRO A 207 3.41 5.76 -6.57
C PRO A 207 3.41 4.38 -5.93
N GLY A 208 3.11 4.34 -4.63
CA GLY A 208 2.86 3.11 -3.86
C GLY A 208 1.43 3.12 -3.36
N THR A 209 1.21 3.61 -2.12
CA THR A 209 -0.11 3.58 -1.45
C THR A 209 -1.30 4.06 -2.30
N ILE A 210 -1.14 5.10 -3.14
CA ILE A 210 -2.22 5.61 -3.99
C ILE A 210 -2.58 4.68 -5.16
N LEU A 211 -1.71 3.75 -5.56
CA LEU A 211 -2.09 2.68 -6.51
C LEU A 211 -3.17 1.77 -5.93
N TYR A 212 -3.22 1.66 -4.60
CA TYR A 212 -4.12 0.76 -3.89
C TYR A 212 -5.34 1.48 -3.30
N GLY A 213 -5.47 2.78 -3.56
CA GLY A 213 -6.62 3.59 -3.14
C GLY A 213 -6.56 4.11 -1.71
N ALA A 214 -5.36 4.21 -1.13
CA ALA A 214 -5.15 4.76 0.20
C ALA A 214 -4.41 6.10 0.17
N SER A 215 -4.70 6.93 1.16
CA SER A 215 -4.18 8.28 1.34
C SER A 215 -2.72 8.26 1.79
N PRO A 216 -1.84 9.07 1.16
CA PRO A 216 -0.46 9.21 1.64
C PRO A 216 -0.34 9.71 3.09
N THR A 217 -1.33 10.47 3.55
CA THR A 217 -1.38 11.03 4.93
C THR A 217 -1.99 10.06 5.95
N GLY A 218 -2.54 8.92 5.51
CA GLY A 218 -3.32 8.03 6.36
C GLY A 218 -4.72 8.55 6.75
N ALA A 219 -5.18 9.68 6.18
CA ALA A 219 -6.52 10.20 6.38
C ALA A 219 -7.29 10.27 5.04
N SER A 220 -8.44 9.58 4.96
CA SER A 220 -9.19 9.45 3.70
C SER A 220 -9.72 10.79 3.19
N ARG A 221 -10.11 11.69 4.13
CA ARG A 221 -10.63 13.03 3.82
C ARG A 221 -9.67 13.88 2.98
N HIS A 222 -8.36 13.66 3.06
CA HIS A 222 -7.36 14.40 2.27
C HIS A 222 -7.32 13.99 0.81
N ILE A 223 -7.95 12.86 0.45
CA ILE A 223 -8.09 12.38 -0.93
C ILE A 223 -9.56 12.22 -1.35
N ALA A 224 -10.50 12.84 -0.62
CA ALA A 224 -11.94 12.67 -0.87
C ALA A 224 -12.36 13.09 -2.29
N ASP A 225 -11.73 14.13 -2.84
CA ASP A 225 -11.97 14.63 -4.20
C ASP A 225 -11.07 13.96 -5.26
N THR A 226 -10.20 13.04 -4.83
CA THR A 226 -9.34 12.28 -5.74
C THR A 226 -10.07 11.01 -6.14
N PRO A 227 -10.20 10.68 -7.44
CA PRO A 227 -10.98 9.54 -7.89
C PRO A 227 -10.19 8.22 -7.71
N LEU A 228 -9.66 7.95 -6.52
CA LEU A 228 -8.99 6.70 -6.22
C LEU A 228 -10.01 5.64 -5.80
N MET A 229 -9.78 4.41 -6.27
CA MET A 229 -10.59 3.24 -5.93
C MET A 229 -9.83 2.34 -4.95
N ALA A 230 -10.51 1.82 -3.93
CA ALA A 230 -9.95 0.83 -3.04
C ALA A 230 -9.63 -0.46 -3.82
N ALA A 231 -8.38 -0.90 -3.78
CA ALA A 231 -7.95 -2.14 -4.42
C ALA A 231 -8.17 -3.39 -3.55
N MET A 232 -8.42 -3.21 -2.25
CA MET A 232 -8.76 -4.26 -1.30
C MET A 232 -10.05 -3.92 -0.54
N THR A 233 -10.96 -4.88 -0.46
CA THR A 233 -12.13 -4.84 0.45
C THR A 233 -12.04 -6.04 1.39
N LEU A 234 -11.88 -5.80 2.69
CA LEU A 234 -11.94 -6.85 3.70
C LEU A 234 -13.38 -6.99 4.20
N THR A 235 -13.97 -8.17 4.01
CA THR A 235 -15.34 -8.45 4.44
C THR A 235 -15.40 -9.61 5.42
N SER A 236 -16.44 -9.61 6.24
CA SER A 236 -16.78 -10.70 7.15
C SER A 236 -18.30 -10.82 7.34
N LYS A 237 -18.74 -11.58 8.33
CA LYS A 237 -20.15 -11.70 8.72
C LYS A 237 -20.33 -11.65 10.22
N ILE A 238 -21.53 -11.25 10.63
CA ILE A 238 -21.99 -11.42 12.01
C ILE A 238 -22.17 -12.92 12.28
N ILE A 239 -21.57 -13.41 13.36
CA ILE A 239 -21.65 -14.82 13.84
C ILE A 239 -22.40 -14.95 15.16
N GLY A 240 -22.77 -13.84 15.79
CA GLY A 240 -23.58 -13.82 17.00
C GLY A 240 -24.21 -12.46 17.22
N VAL A 241 -25.36 -12.42 17.90
CA VAL A 241 -26.05 -11.19 18.30
C VAL A 241 -26.34 -11.28 19.78
N GLN A 242 -26.06 -10.21 20.52
CA GLN A 242 -26.37 -10.11 21.95
C GLN A 242 -27.24 -8.89 22.21
N SER A 243 -28.12 -8.99 23.21
CA SER A 243 -28.87 -7.85 23.74
C SER A 243 -28.22 -7.42 25.04
N LEU A 244 -27.99 -6.13 25.20
CA LEU A 244 -27.41 -5.53 26.39
C LEU A 244 -28.45 -4.64 27.07
N ALA A 245 -28.57 -4.75 28.39
CA ALA A 245 -29.23 -3.76 29.23
C ALA A 245 -28.30 -2.55 29.48
N ALA A 246 -28.87 -1.45 29.94
CA ALA A 246 -28.08 -0.30 30.38
C ALA A 246 -27.16 -0.71 31.56
N GLY A 247 -25.90 -0.28 31.51
CA GLY A 247 -24.87 -0.61 32.49
C GLY A 247 -24.08 -1.90 32.20
N GLU A 248 -24.51 -2.74 31.26
CA GLU A 248 -23.75 -3.92 30.86
C GLU A 248 -22.52 -3.54 30.02
N THR A 249 -21.48 -4.37 30.08
CA THR A 249 -20.17 -4.06 29.49
C THR A 249 -19.75 -5.08 28.43
N VAL A 250 -18.90 -4.66 27.50
CA VAL A 250 -18.47 -5.50 26.36
C VAL A 250 -16.97 -5.78 26.38
N GLY A 251 -16.63 -7.07 26.27
CA GLY A 251 -15.29 -7.55 25.96
C GLY A 251 -14.23 -7.36 27.06
N TYR A 252 -12.98 -7.63 26.69
CA TYR A 252 -11.84 -7.61 27.63
C TYR A 252 -11.59 -6.22 28.22
N GLY A 253 -11.48 -6.17 29.55
CA GLY A 253 -11.25 -4.96 30.30
C GLY A 253 -12.44 -4.02 30.36
N ARG A 254 -13.64 -4.47 29.95
CA ARG A 254 -14.92 -3.73 30.09
C ARG A 254 -14.84 -2.29 29.57
N ARG A 255 -14.18 -2.10 28.42
CA ARG A 255 -13.87 -0.77 27.83
C ARG A 255 -15.08 -0.05 27.24
N PHE A 256 -16.20 -0.75 27.11
CA PHE A 256 -17.46 -0.17 26.66
C PHE A 256 -18.55 -0.57 27.65
N THR A 257 -19.38 0.41 28.00
CA THR A 257 -20.57 0.23 28.85
C THR A 257 -21.77 0.73 28.05
N ALA A 258 -22.82 -0.09 27.95
CA ALA A 258 -24.04 0.29 27.27
C ALA A 258 -24.77 1.37 28.08
N GLU A 259 -24.97 2.55 27.50
CA GLU A 259 -25.69 3.65 28.16
C GLU A 259 -27.21 3.45 28.18
N ARG A 260 -27.71 2.58 27.29
CA ARG A 260 -29.12 2.24 27.11
C ARG A 260 -29.26 0.81 26.60
N PRO A 261 -30.46 0.21 26.66
CA PRO A 261 -30.70 -1.07 26.03
C PRO A 261 -30.30 -1.02 24.54
N MET A 262 -29.45 -1.94 24.13
CA MET A 262 -28.93 -1.98 22.76
C MET A 262 -28.62 -3.40 22.29
N ARG A 263 -28.45 -3.57 20.99
CA ARG A 263 -27.99 -4.81 20.38
C ARG A 263 -26.57 -4.65 19.89
N ILE A 264 -25.77 -5.70 20.06
CA ILE A 264 -24.42 -5.79 19.48
C ILE A 264 -24.30 -7.02 18.59
N GLY A 265 -23.45 -6.91 17.57
CA GLY A 265 -23.09 -8.01 16.68
C GLY A 265 -21.67 -8.47 16.97
N VAL A 266 -21.43 -9.78 16.95
CA VAL A 266 -20.10 -10.38 17.03
C VAL A 266 -19.66 -10.73 15.61
N VAL A 267 -18.53 -10.21 15.17
CA VAL A 267 -18.00 -10.36 13.80
C VAL A 267 -16.85 -11.36 13.80
N ALA A 268 -16.76 -12.20 12.78
CA ALA A 268 -15.68 -13.19 12.60
C ALA A 268 -14.37 -12.56 12.08
N CYS A 269 -13.88 -11.53 12.76
CA CYS A 269 -12.62 -10.85 12.47
C CYS A 269 -11.96 -10.42 13.78
N GLY A 270 -10.66 -10.65 13.91
CA GLY A 270 -9.88 -10.17 15.05
C GLY A 270 -8.43 -9.90 14.67
N TYR A 271 -7.58 -9.64 15.66
CA TYR A 271 -6.21 -9.22 15.37
C TYR A 271 -5.33 -10.29 14.75
N ALA A 272 -5.66 -11.57 14.89
CA ALA A 272 -4.93 -12.63 14.20
C ALA A 272 -5.33 -12.74 12.70
N ASP A 273 -6.35 -12.00 12.25
CA ASP A 273 -6.66 -11.77 10.83
C ASP A 273 -5.90 -10.56 10.24
N GLY A 274 -5.26 -9.75 11.09
CA GLY A 274 -4.60 -8.49 10.70
C GLY A 274 -5.34 -7.22 11.12
N TYR A 275 -6.52 -7.33 11.74
CA TYR A 275 -7.26 -6.15 12.22
C TYR A 275 -6.56 -5.52 13.45
N PRO A 276 -6.45 -4.19 13.56
CA PRO A 276 -5.70 -3.57 14.66
C PRO A 276 -6.33 -3.87 16.02
N ARG A 277 -5.58 -4.56 16.89
CA ARG A 277 -6.03 -4.90 18.25
C ARG A 277 -6.40 -3.66 19.07
N HIS A 278 -5.71 -2.56 18.82
CA HIS A 278 -5.85 -1.31 19.56
C HIS A 278 -6.94 -0.39 18.99
N ALA A 279 -7.66 -0.81 17.93
CA ALA A 279 -8.83 -0.09 17.43
C ALA A 279 -9.81 0.22 18.57
N PRO A 280 -10.10 1.51 18.82
CA PRO A 280 -10.97 1.91 19.92
C PRO A 280 -12.45 1.70 19.59
N THR A 281 -13.30 1.74 20.62
CA THR A 281 -14.73 1.98 20.43
C THR A 281 -14.92 3.23 19.57
N GLY A 282 -15.79 3.17 18.56
CA GLY A 282 -16.00 4.27 17.62
C GLY A 282 -15.34 4.07 16.27
N THR A 283 -14.40 3.12 16.14
CA THR A 283 -13.78 2.78 14.85
C THR A 283 -14.85 2.44 13.81
N PRO A 284 -14.83 3.04 12.61
CA PRO A 284 -15.87 2.87 11.61
C PRO A 284 -15.90 1.44 11.05
N ILE A 285 -17.11 0.95 10.75
CA ILE A 285 -17.39 -0.37 10.18
C ILE A 285 -18.79 -0.36 9.55
N ALA A 286 -19.07 -1.16 8.53
CA ALA A 286 -20.40 -1.22 7.93
C ALA A 286 -21.04 -2.60 8.11
N VAL A 287 -22.34 -2.64 8.43
CA VAL A 287 -23.14 -3.86 8.53
C VAL A 287 -24.31 -3.75 7.56
N ASP A 288 -24.43 -4.71 6.63
CA ASP A 288 -25.43 -4.70 5.54
C ASP A 288 -25.50 -3.34 4.79
N GLY A 289 -24.35 -2.71 4.61
CA GLY A 289 -24.22 -1.41 3.94
C GLY A 289 -24.57 -0.19 4.79
N VAL A 290 -24.86 -0.37 6.09
CA VAL A 290 -25.11 0.72 7.03
C VAL A 290 -23.87 0.96 7.87
N LEU A 291 -23.33 2.18 7.81
CA LEU A 291 -22.21 2.60 8.65
C LEU A 291 -22.61 2.58 10.13
N THR A 292 -21.75 1.98 10.94
CA THR A 292 -21.83 1.89 12.39
C THR A 292 -20.41 1.91 12.96
N ARG A 293 -20.24 1.44 14.20
CA ARG A 293 -18.97 1.47 14.93
C ARG A 293 -18.65 0.17 15.64
N VAL A 294 -17.35 -0.09 15.80
CA VAL A 294 -16.81 -1.07 16.75
C VAL A 294 -17.13 -0.61 18.17
N VAL A 295 -17.47 -1.56 19.05
CA VAL A 295 -17.68 -1.35 20.49
C VAL A 295 -16.87 -2.35 21.31
N GLY A 296 -16.17 -1.87 22.32
CA GLY A 296 -15.31 -2.72 23.15
C GLY A 296 -13.98 -3.06 22.48
N ARG A 297 -13.24 -4.02 23.05
CA ARG A 297 -11.89 -4.36 22.59
C ARG A 297 -11.92 -5.46 21.53
N VAL A 298 -11.16 -5.27 20.44
CA VAL A 298 -10.87 -6.33 19.46
C VAL A 298 -10.10 -7.48 20.12
N SER A 299 -10.58 -8.71 19.93
CA SER A 299 -9.95 -9.96 20.40
C SER A 299 -9.20 -10.67 19.28
N MET A 300 -8.64 -11.85 19.56
CA MET A 300 -7.84 -12.60 18.57
C MET A 300 -8.62 -12.91 17.30
N ASP A 301 -9.89 -13.29 17.48
CA ASP A 301 -10.73 -13.83 16.41
C ASP A 301 -12.08 -13.13 16.32
N MET A 302 -12.39 -12.17 17.19
CA MET A 302 -13.70 -11.52 17.19
C MET A 302 -13.58 -10.05 17.55
N LEU A 303 -14.45 -9.27 16.91
CA LEU A 303 -14.75 -7.90 17.30
C LEU A 303 -16.26 -7.74 17.43
N THR A 304 -16.68 -6.71 18.16
CA THR A 304 -18.08 -6.42 18.43
C THR A 304 -18.48 -5.08 17.83
N VAL A 305 -19.68 -5.01 17.26
CA VAL A 305 -20.20 -3.82 16.58
C VAL A 305 -21.55 -3.39 17.14
N ASP A 306 -21.84 -2.10 17.11
CA ASP A 306 -23.13 -1.53 17.48
C ASP A 306 -24.18 -1.82 16.39
N LEU A 307 -25.27 -2.52 16.72
CA LEU A 307 -26.35 -2.82 15.79
C LEU A 307 -27.53 -1.85 15.91
N THR A 308 -27.42 -0.80 16.73
CA THR A 308 -28.50 0.18 16.87
C THR A 308 -28.87 0.85 15.54
N PRO A 309 -27.93 1.24 14.66
CA PRO A 309 -28.26 1.75 13.34
C PRO A 309 -28.78 0.67 12.37
N CYS A 310 -28.65 -0.61 12.73
CA CYS A 310 -28.86 -1.76 11.84
C CYS A 310 -29.93 -2.71 12.41
N PRO A 311 -31.21 -2.29 12.56
CA PRO A 311 -32.23 -3.06 13.30
C PRO A 311 -32.51 -4.44 12.70
N ASN A 312 -32.36 -4.59 11.38
CA ASN A 312 -32.60 -5.83 10.66
C ASN A 312 -31.38 -6.76 10.60
N ALA A 313 -30.20 -6.30 11.04
CA ALA A 313 -28.99 -7.12 10.99
C ALA A 313 -29.10 -8.31 11.93
N GLY A 314 -28.57 -9.46 11.53
CA GLY A 314 -28.62 -10.71 12.28
C GLY A 314 -27.39 -11.58 12.04
N ILE A 315 -27.41 -12.82 12.52
CA ILE A 315 -26.37 -13.80 12.16
C ILE A 315 -26.38 -13.98 10.64
N GLY A 316 -25.21 -13.86 10.01
CA GLY A 316 -25.02 -13.95 8.57
C GLY A 316 -25.04 -12.61 7.82
N SER A 317 -25.46 -11.51 8.47
CA SER A 317 -25.35 -10.16 7.91
C SER A 317 -23.92 -9.85 7.49
N SER A 318 -23.78 -9.19 6.34
CA SER A 318 -22.50 -8.83 5.76
C SER A 318 -21.84 -7.72 6.58
N VAL A 319 -20.52 -7.80 6.73
CA VAL A 319 -19.73 -6.77 7.41
C VAL A 319 -18.60 -6.34 6.51
N GLU A 320 -18.47 -5.04 6.24
CA GLU A 320 -17.31 -4.46 5.58
C GLU A 320 -16.40 -3.84 6.64
N LEU A 321 -15.19 -4.37 6.77
CA LEU A 321 -14.18 -3.91 7.71
C LEU A 321 -13.44 -2.70 7.15
N TRP A 322 -13.10 -2.77 5.86
CA TRP A 322 -12.65 -1.66 5.03
C TRP A 322 -12.86 -2.01 3.55
N GLY A 323 -12.96 -1.01 2.69
CA GLY A 323 -13.21 -1.16 1.25
C GLY A 323 -13.81 0.09 0.64
N ASP A 324 -14.91 -0.08 -0.10
CA ASP A 324 -15.56 1.00 -0.84
C ASP A 324 -16.32 1.94 0.10
N GLN A 325 -17.03 1.42 1.10
CA GLN A 325 -17.83 2.19 2.05
C GLN A 325 -17.01 2.65 3.25
N VAL A 326 -16.23 1.74 3.85
CA VAL A 326 -15.40 2.03 5.01
C VAL A 326 -13.98 2.26 4.53
N LYS A 327 -13.48 3.50 4.56
CA LYS A 327 -12.12 3.78 4.08
C LYS A 327 -11.10 3.16 5.03
N VAL A 328 -10.11 2.45 4.50
CA VAL A 328 -9.05 1.82 5.29
C VAL A 328 -8.29 2.85 6.13
N ASP A 329 -8.11 4.05 5.60
CA ASP A 329 -7.49 5.18 6.29
C ASP A 329 -8.30 5.66 7.49
N ASP A 330 -9.64 5.64 7.45
CA ASP A 330 -10.46 6.04 8.61
C ASP A 330 -10.35 5.03 9.76
N VAL A 331 -10.23 3.74 9.42
CA VAL A 331 -9.98 2.66 10.40
C VAL A 331 -8.59 2.81 11.01
N ALA A 332 -7.60 3.10 10.16
CA ALA A 332 -6.22 3.26 10.58
C ALA A 332 -6.02 4.51 11.45
N GLU A 333 -6.57 5.65 11.05
CA GLU A 333 -6.51 6.91 11.80
C GLU A 333 -7.17 6.76 13.17
N ALA A 334 -8.36 6.14 13.24
CA ALA A 334 -9.01 5.82 14.51
C ALA A 334 -8.13 4.92 15.41
N SER A 335 -7.28 4.11 14.79
CA SER A 335 -6.34 3.22 15.47
C SER A 335 -4.97 3.87 15.74
N GLY A 336 -4.74 5.11 15.32
CA GLY A 336 -3.44 5.78 15.50
C GLY A 336 -2.34 5.24 14.59
N THR A 337 -2.72 4.77 13.39
CA THR A 337 -1.79 4.35 12.34
C THR A 337 -2.31 4.79 10.95
N ILE A 338 -1.78 4.20 9.88
CA ILE A 338 -1.98 4.53 8.47
C ILE A 338 -2.55 3.34 7.68
N GLY A 339 -3.33 3.61 6.64
CA GLY A 339 -4.05 2.57 5.90
C GLY A 339 -3.14 1.48 5.31
N TYR A 340 -1.95 1.84 4.87
CA TYR A 340 -1.00 0.87 4.32
C TYR A 340 -0.37 -0.07 5.34
N GLU A 341 -0.33 0.26 6.63
CA GLU A 341 0.03 -0.74 7.64
C GLU A 341 -1.05 -1.84 7.68
N LEU A 342 -2.33 -1.45 7.67
CA LEU A 342 -3.44 -2.42 7.74
C LEU A 342 -3.51 -3.32 6.50
N MET A 343 -3.31 -2.75 5.30
CA MET A 343 -3.28 -3.55 4.06
C MET A 343 -2.14 -4.56 4.08
N CYS A 344 -0.93 -4.16 4.51
CA CYS A 344 0.22 -5.04 4.62
C CYS A 344 0.09 -6.09 5.74
N ALA A 345 -0.71 -5.81 6.78
CA ALA A 345 -0.89 -6.68 7.93
C ALA A 345 -1.89 -7.83 7.71
N LEU A 346 -2.50 -7.95 6.52
CA LEU A 346 -3.45 -9.02 6.21
C LEU A 346 -2.83 -10.39 6.46
N ALA A 347 -3.37 -11.13 7.44
CA ALA A 347 -2.77 -12.38 7.87
C ALA A 347 -2.98 -13.49 6.83
N ARG A 348 -2.00 -14.41 6.73
CA ARG A 348 -2.05 -15.57 5.80
C ARG A 348 -3.29 -16.45 5.94
N ARG A 349 -3.95 -16.44 7.11
CA ARG A 349 -5.17 -17.22 7.36
C ARG A 349 -6.42 -16.64 6.68
N VAL A 350 -6.37 -15.39 6.24
CA VAL A 350 -7.49 -14.73 5.56
C VAL A 350 -7.52 -15.21 4.10
N PRO A 351 -8.60 -15.88 3.66
CA PRO A 351 -8.79 -16.21 2.25
C PRO A 351 -8.82 -14.95 1.38
N VAL A 352 -8.22 -15.03 0.19
CA VAL A 352 -8.18 -13.92 -0.77
C VAL A 352 -8.93 -14.32 -2.04
N ALA A 353 -9.82 -13.46 -2.50
CA ALA A 353 -10.58 -13.63 -3.74
C ALA A 353 -10.29 -12.48 -4.71
N ILE A 354 -10.12 -12.77 -5.99
CA ILE A 354 -9.98 -11.75 -7.04
C ILE A 354 -11.37 -11.39 -7.55
N VAL A 355 -11.69 -10.11 -7.59
CA VAL A 355 -12.98 -9.60 -8.09
C VAL A 355 -12.88 -9.45 -9.61
N PRO A 356 -13.82 -10.03 -10.38
CA PRO A 356 -13.90 -9.80 -11.81
C PRO A 356 -14.14 -8.31 -12.13
N PRO A 357 -13.59 -7.78 -13.24
CA PRO A 357 -13.81 -6.40 -13.63
C PRO A 357 -15.30 -6.02 -13.68
N GLY A 358 -15.67 -4.90 -13.05
CA GLY A 358 -17.05 -4.40 -13.06
C GLY A 358 -18.03 -5.09 -12.09
N ALA A 359 -17.56 -6.05 -11.29
CA ALA A 359 -18.37 -6.66 -10.23
C ALA A 359 -18.30 -5.85 -8.92
N SER A 360 -19.45 -5.63 -8.28
CA SER A 360 -19.50 -5.11 -6.90
C SER A 360 -19.04 -6.18 -5.91
N THR A 361 -18.25 -5.79 -4.91
CA THR A 361 -17.82 -6.65 -3.79
C THR A 361 -18.97 -6.97 -2.83
N LEU A 362 -19.97 -6.09 -2.78
CA LEU A 362 -21.20 -6.30 -2.04
C LEU A 362 -22.20 -7.01 -2.97
N GLN A 363 -22.37 -8.32 -2.79
CA GLN A 363 -23.56 -8.98 -3.32
C GLN A 363 -24.78 -8.39 -2.59
N PRO A 364 -25.83 -7.96 -3.29
CA PRO A 364 -27.09 -7.69 -2.63
C PRO A 364 -27.51 -8.96 -1.90
N ALA A 365 -27.91 -8.83 -0.63
CA ALA A 365 -28.54 -9.92 0.09
C ALA A 365 -29.62 -10.52 -0.82
N LEU A 366 -29.48 -11.80 -1.18
CA LEU A 366 -30.55 -12.55 -1.82
C LEU A 366 -31.77 -12.40 -0.92
N ARG A 367 -32.69 -11.52 -1.30
CA ARG A 367 -34.02 -11.46 -0.70
C ARG A 367 -34.69 -12.77 -1.09
N THR A 368 -34.57 -13.79 -0.26
CA THR A 368 -35.49 -14.94 -0.29
C THR A 368 -36.84 -14.45 0.25
N GLY A 369 -37.55 -13.70 -0.59
CA GLY A 369 -38.95 -13.40 -0.41
C GLY A 369 -39.78 -14.34 -1.30
N SER A 370 -40.45 -15.31 -0.69
CA SER A 370 -41.92 -15.40 -0.80
C SER A 370 -42.46 -16.55 0.06
N TYR A 371 -43.32 -16.12 0.99
CA TYR A 371 -44.49 -16.76 1.54
C TYR A 371 -44.96 -18.07 0.89
N GLY A 372 -45.19 -19.07 1.73
CA GLY A 372 -45.98 -20.26 1.42
C GLY A 372 -46.90 -20.61 2.58
N ARG A 373 -48.13 -20.06 2.50
CA ARG A 373 -49.42 -20.42 3.14
C ARG A 373 -49.51 -20.59 4.65
#